data_AF-A0A9Q9J279-F1
#
_entry.id   AF-A0A9Q9J279-F1
#
_cell.length_a   1.000
_cell.length_b   1.000
_cell.length_c   1.000
_cell.angle_alpha   90.00
_cell.angle_beta   90.00
_cell.angle_gamma   90.00
#
_symmetry.space_group_name_H-M   'P 1'
#
loop_
_entity.id
_entity.type
_entity.pdbx_description
1 polymer ?
#
loop_
_entity_poly.entity_id
_entity_poly.type
_entity_poly.pdbx_seq_one_letter_code
_entity_poly.pdbx_strand_id
1 'polypeptide(L)'
;MSADPQLTAQLLHVLADAPDGVLLARLCKHLGVRMSVLLRTLAWLGTANLDGQPGPDWVRVEDRGERQFALLTSAGLAEHAQRFTAQASQSD
;
A
#
# COMPACT_ATOMS: atom_id res chain seq x y z
N MET A 1 5.92 13.87 -7.02
CA MET A 1 6.75 13.34 -5.91
C MET A 1 6.19 11.96 -5.57
N SER A 2 6.80 10.87 -6.03
CA SER A 2 6.24 9.51 -5.89
C SER A 2 6.29 9.01 -4.45
N ALA A 3 5.54 7.94 -4.15
CA ALA A 3 5.74 7.17 -2.93
C ALA A 3 7.15 6.55 -2.89
N ASP A 4 7.74 6.44 -1.69
CA ASP A 4 9.00 5.74 -1.48
C ASP A 4 8.86 4.27 -1.94
N PRO A 5 9.69 3.78 -2.89
CA PRO A 5 9.58 2.42 -3.41
C PRO A 5 9.73 1.34 -2.35
N GLN A 6 10.60 1.53 -1.36
CA GLN A 6 10.84 0.54 -0.30
C GLN A 6 9.69 0.48 0.69
N LEU A 7 9.16 1.65 1.08
CA LEU A 7 7.94 1.72 1.89
C LEU A 7 6.74 1.10 1.15
N THR A 8 6.64 1.35 -0.15
CA THR A 8 5.58 0.77 -0.99
C THR A 8 5.65 -0.75 -1.00
N ALA A 9 6.83 -1.33 -1.22
CA ALA A 9 7.01 -2.78 -1.22
C ALA A 9 6.61 -3.42 0.13
N GLN A 10 7.05 -2.83 1.25
CA GLN A 10 6.70 -3.31 2.58
C GLN A 10 5.19 -3.19 2.85
N LEU A 11 4.56 -2.08 2.46
CA LEU A 11 3.11 -1.89 2.60
C LEU A 11 2.33 -2.95 1.82
N LEU A 12 2.68 -3.18 0.55
CA LEU A 12 1.99 -4.17 -0.29
C LEU A 12 2.15 -5.59 0.29
N HIS A 13 3.34 -5.93 0.79
CA HIS A 13 3.59 -7.22 1.44
C HIS A 13 2.71 -7.44 2.69
N VAL A 14 2.66 -6.45 3.59
CA VAL A 14 1.83 -6.53 4.81
C VAL A 14 0.34 -6.66 4.48
N LEU A 15 -0.12 -5.99 3.42
CA LEU A 15 -1.51 -6.07 3.01
C LEU A 15 -1.84 -7.37 2.25
N ALA A 16 -0.86 -7.96 1.54
CA ALA A 16 -1.04 -9.25 0.87
C ALA A 16 -1.28 -10.39 1.88
N ASP A 17 -0.67 -10.32 3.06
CA ASP A 17 -0.86 -11.29 4.15
C ASP A 17 -2.17 -11.06 4.94
N ALA A 18 -2.91 -9.99 4.65
CA ALA A 18 -4.11 -9.59 5.39
C ALA A 18 -5.27 -9.22 4.43
N PRO A 19 -5.96 -10.21 3.84
CA PRO A 19 -7.02 -9.98 2.86
C PRO A 19 -8.21 -9.18 3.42
N ASP A 20 -8.47 -9.28 4.73
CA ASP A 20 -9.52 -8.51 5.40
C ASP A 20 -9.14 -7.03 5.65
N GLY A 21 -7.89 -6.65 5.33
CA GLY A 21 -7.35 -5.32 5.56
C GLY A 21 -6.68 -5.14 6.91
N VAL A 22 -5.85 -4.09 6.99
CA VAL A 22 -5.09 -3.75 8.19
C VAL A 22 -5.45 -2.34 8.66
N LEU A 23 -5.71 -2.19 9.97
CA LEU A 23 -5.92 -0.89 10.61
C LEU A 23 -4.76 0.06 10.33
N LEU A 24 -5.05 1.32 9.98
CA LEU A 24 -3.99 2.29 9.65
C LEU A 24 -3.01 2.52 10.81
N ALA A 25 -3.50 2.53 12.05
CA ALA A 25 -2.65 2.62 13.24
C ALA A 25 -1.70 1.41 13.37
N ARG A 26 -2.16 0.21 12.99
CA ARG A 26 -1.30 -0.99 12.99
C ARG A 26 -0.28 -0.94 11.86
N LEU A 27 -0.65 -0.44 10.68
CA LEU A 27 0.29 -0.23 9.58
C LEU A 27 1.40 0.76 9.95
N CYS A 28 1.06 1.89 10.57
CA CYS A 28 2.07 2.84 11.05
C CYS A 28 3.10 2.16 11.97
N LYS A 29 2.61 1.34 12.91
CA LYS A 29 3.46 0.59 13.83
C LYS A 29 4.33 -0.45 13.11
N HIS A 30 3.75 -1.22 12.19
CA HIS A 30 4.46 -2.27 11.47
C HIS A 30 5.53 -1.72 10.52
N LEU A 31 5.22 -0.63 9.83
CA LEU A 31 6.11 -0.01 8.85
C LEU A 31 7.08 1.00 9.48
N GLY A 32 6.94 1.30 10.78
CA GLY A 32 7.79 2.26 11.48
C GLY A 32 7.63 3.71 10.99
N VAL A 33 6.47 4.07 10.42
CA VAL A 33 6.21 5.39 9.83
C VAL A 33 5.17 6.19 10.60
N ARG A 34 5.20 7.52 10.45
CA ARG A 34 4.15 8.40 10.98
C ARG A 34 2.88 8.32 10.14
N MET A 35 1.72 8.58 10.76
CA MET A 35 0.40 8.59 10.10
C MET A 35 0.36 9.47 8.85
N SER A 36 0.95 10.66 8.87
CA SER A 36 0.98 11.55 7.71
C SER A 36 1.79 11.01 6.52
N VAL A 37 2.84 10.22 6.79
CA VAL A 37 3.63 9.54 5.77
C VAL A 37 2.84 8.37 5.20
N LEU A 38 2.17 7.59 6.06
CA LEU A 38 1.28 6.51 5.64
C LEU A 38 0.14 7.04 4.75
N LEU A 39 -0.61 8.04 5.21
CA LEU A 39 -1.73 8.60 4.46
C LEU A 39 -1.30 9.18 3.10
N ARG A 40 -0.15 9.86 3.04
CA ARG A 40 0.41 10.34 1.78
C ARG A 40 0.76 9.19 0.85
N THR A 41 1.36 8.12 1.38
CA THR A 41 1.68 6.92 0.61
C THR A 41 0.39 6.28 0.08
N LEU A 42 -0.60 6.07 0.93
CA LEU A 42 -1.90 5.52 0.54
C LEU A 42 -2.60 6.36 -0.54
N ALA A 43 -2.52 7.68 -0.46
CA ALA A 43 -3.07 8.57 -1.49
C ALA A 43 -2.41 8.33 -2.86
N TRP A 44 -1.08 8.15 -2.91
CA TRP A 44 -0.35 7.84 -4.15
C TRP A 44 -0.67 6.46 -4.72
N LEU A 45 -1.04 5.50 -3.88
CA LEU A 45 -1.25 4.10 -4.29
C LEU A 45 -2.71 3.76 -4.53
N GLY A 46 -3.65 4.58 -4.04
CA GLY A 46 -5.07 4.38 -4.26
C GLY A 46 -5.55 4.95 -5.59
N THR A 47 -6.83 5.29 -5.66
CA THR A 47 -7.46 5.87 -6.86
C THR A 47 -7.46 7.40 -6.85
N ALA A 48 -6.82 8.03 -5.85
CA ALA A 48 -6.81 9.48 -5.78
C ALA A 48 -6.15 10.04 -7.05
N ASN A 49 -6.81 11.02 -7.67
CA ASN A 49 -6.28 11.67 -8.85
C ASN A 49 -5.20 12.67 -8.40
N LEU A 50 -3.94 12.28 -8.59
CA LEU A 50 -2.78 13.10 -8.22
C LEU A 50 -2.09 13.51 -9.51
N ASP A 51 -1.84 14.82 -9.66
CA ASP A 51 -1.23 15.41 -10.86
C ASP A 51 -1.96 15.07 -12.18
N GLY A 52 -3.29 14.87 -12.12
CA GLY A 52 -4.15 14.68 -13.30
C GLY A 52 -4.23 13.25 -13.83
N GLN A 53 -3.55 12.29 -13.19
CA GLN A 53 -3.72 10.86 -13.45
C GLN A 53 -4.31 10.16 -12.22
N PRO A 54 -5.31 9.26 -12.40
CA PRO A 54 -5.75 8.41 -11.32
C PRO A 54 -4.56 7.56 -10.85
N GLY A 55 -4.38 7.46 -9.53
CA GLY A 55 -3.43 6.52 -8.95
C GLY A 55 -3.75 5.07 -9.38
N PRO A 56 -2.81 4.14 -9.16
CA PRO A 56 -2.81 2.83 -9.79
C PRO A 56 -3.85 1.85 -9.21
N ASP A 57 -4.69 2.30 -8.28
CA ASP A 57 -5.69 1.49 -7.57
C ASP A 57 -5.07 0.26 -6.90
N TRP A 58 -3.85 0.35 -6.35
CA TRP A 58 -3.21 -0.78 -5.66
C TRP A 58 -3.74 -0.99 -4.24
N VAL A 59 -4.15 0.10 -3.58
CA VAL A 59 -4.62 0.08 -2.20
C VAL A 59 -5.91 0.85 -2.07
N ARG A 60 -6.85 0.32 -1.28
CA ARG A 60 -8.09 1.00 -0.91
C ARG A 60 -8.11 1.26 0.58
N VAL A 61 -8.61 2.43 0.99
CA VAL A 61 -8.91 2.71 2.40
C VAL A 61 -10.42 2.60 2.60
N GLU A 62 -10.82 1.81 3.60
CA GLU A 62 -12.21 1.62 4.00
C GLU A 62 -12.44 2.14 5.42
N ASP A 63 -13.53 2.87 5.60
CA ASP A 63 -14.03 3.26 6.91
C ASP A 63 -14.97 2.16 7.44
N ARG A 64 -14.60 1.58 8.58
CA ARG A 64 -15.38 0.56 9.30
C ARG A 64 -15.75 1.11 10.68
N GLY A 65 -16.83 1.89 10.71
CA GLY A 65 -17.24 2.66 11.87
C GLY A 65 -16.23 3.78 12.17
N GLU A 66 -15.66 3.78 13.37
CA GLU A 66 -14.66 4.79 13.79
C GLU A 66 -13.22 4.45 13.36
N ARG A 67 -13.02 3.37 12.60
CA ARG A 67 -11.69 2.84 12.28
C ARG A 67 -11.47 2.78 10.78
N GLN A 68 -10.27 3.17 10.35
CA GLN A 68 -9.85 3.09 8.96
C GLN A 68 -8.95 1.87 8.73
N PHE A 69 -9.20 1.14 7.66
CA PHE A 69 -8.44 -0.02 7.22
C PHE A 69 -7.89 0.22 5.82
N ALA A 70 -6.64 -0.17 5.57
CA ALA A 70 -6.14 -0.28 4.21
C ALA A 70 -6.24 -1.74 3.75
N LEU A 71 -6.65 -1.93 2.50
CA LEU A 71 -6.81 -3.21 1.84
C LEU A 71 -6.01 -3.23 0.55
N LEU A 72 -5.47 -4.39 0.22
CA LEU A 72 -4.91 -4.63 -1.09
C LEU A 72 -6.04 -4.87 -2.10
N THR A 73 -5.97 -4.22 -3.25
CA THR A 73 -6.90 -4.50 -4.36
C THR A 73 -6.34 -5.65 -5.22
N SER A 74 -7.11 -6.09 -6.22
CA SER A 74 -6.61 -7.03 -7.22
C SER A 74 -5.42 -6.47 -8.02
N ALA A 75 -5.42 -5.16 -8.33
CA ALA A 75 -4.29 -4.53 -9.03
C ALA A 75 -3.04 -4.47 -8.12
N GLY A 76 -3.22 -4.19 -6.83
CA GLY A 76 -2.13 -4.20 -5.86
C GLY A 76 -1.54 -5.59 -5.63
N LEU A 77 -2.36 -6.63 -5.68
CA LEU A 77 -1.91 -8.01 -5.59
C LEU A 77 -1.07 -8.42 -6.80
N ALA A 78 -1.48 -8.03 -8.01
CA ALA A 78 -0.69 -8.25 -9.22
C ALA A 78 0.66 -7.52 -9.15
N GLU A 79 0.68 -6.27 -8.70
CA GLU A 79 1.93 -5.51 -8.50
C GLU A 79 2.84 -6.16 -7.45
N HIS A 80 2.29 -6.59 -6.31
CA HIS A 80 3.04 -7.31 -5.28
C HIS A 80 3.70 -8.58 -5.84
N ALA A 81 2.96 -9.38 -6.62
CA ALA A 81 3.50 -10.57 -7.27
C ALA A 81 4.62 -10.24 -8.26
N GLN A 82 4.43 -9.22 -9.12
CA GLN A 82 5.44 -8.78 -10.07
C GLN A 82 6.74 -8.33 -9.39
N ARG A 83 6.62 -7.56 -8.30
CA ARG A 83 7.77 -7.11 -7.51
C ARG A 83 8.48 -8.24 -6.80
N PHE A 84 7.75 -9.22 -6.28
CA PHE A 84 8.31 -10.41 -5.65
C PHE A 84 9.15 -11.20 -6.65
N THR A 85 8.63 -11.42 -7.86
CA THR A 85 9.38 -12.08 -8.94
C THR A 85 10.61 -11.26 -9.35
N ALA A 86 10.50 -9.94 -9.47
CA ALA A 86 11.62 -9.08 -9.84
C ALA A 86 12.74 -9.03 -8.79
N GLN A 87 12.42 -9.17 -7.49
CA GLN A 87 13.41 -9.28 -6.41
C GLN A 87 14.10 -10.64 -6.39
N ALA A 88 13.38 -11.73 -6.70
CA ALA A 88 13.97 -13.07 -6.80
C ALA A 88 15.04 -13.15 -7.90
N SER A 89 14.89 -12.40 -9.00
CA SER A 89 15.88 -12.36 -10.09
C SER A 89 17.08 -11.44 -9.85
N GLN A 90 17.05 -10.57 -8.82
CA GLN A 90 18.16 -9.66 -8.49
C GLN A 90 19.10 -10.23 -7.41
N SER A 91 18.82 -11.45 -6.93
CA SER A 91 19.56 -12.11 -5.84
C SER A 91 20.52 -13.20 -6.33
N ASP A 92 20.84 -13.24 -7.64
CA ASP A 92 21.75 -14.20 -8.30
C ASP A 92 23.01 -13.49 -8.81
#